data_AF-A0A4R0GAT4-F1
#
_entry.id   AF-A0A4R0GAT4-F1
#
_cell.length_a   1.000
_cell.length_b   1.000
_cell.length_c   1.000
_cell.angle_alpha   90.00
_cell.angle_beta   90.00
_cell.angle_gamma   90.00
#
_symmetry.space_group_name_H-M   'P 1'
#
loop_
_entity.id
_entity.type
_entity.pdbx_description
1 polymer ?
#
loop_
_entity_poly.entity_id
_entity_poly.type
_entity_poly.pdbx_seq_one_letter_code
_entity_poly.pdbx_strand_id
1 'polypeptide(L)'
;MPFSPNIRVHARNVVYLVCGWSGKTLYVGSTTVGVRTRFSQHLGSLTKTLDWASVYIIPLRDGTSERELRRVEGRIGLAVGPERNMALPRIAVGS
;
A
#
# COMPACT_ATOMS: atom_id res chain seq x y z
N MET A 1 10.73 10.22 -19.27
CA MET A 1 11.17 10.27 -17.86
C MET A 1 10.30 9.34 -17.04
N PRO A 2 10.83 8.40 -16.24
CA PRO A 2 10.00 7.62 -15.36
C PRO A 2 9.45 8.55 -14.26
N PHE A 3 8.13 8.66 -14.18
CA PHE A 3 7.46 9.30 -13.05
C PHE A 3 7.90 8.59 -11.76
N SER A 4 8.72 9.26 -10.96
CA SER A 4 9.01 8.84 -9.59
C SER A 4 8.43 9.92 -8.68
N PRO A 5 7.33 9.65 -7.96
CA PRO A 5 6.79 10.63 -7.03
C PRO A 5 7.87 11.02 -6.01
N ASN A 6 8.00 12.32 -5.74
CA ASN A 6 8.92 12.86 -4.73
C ASN A 6 8.39 12.52 -3.33
N ILE A 7 8.66 11.29 -2.88
CA ILE A 7 8.19 10.78 -1.61
C ILE A 7 9.19 11.18 -0.52
N ARG A 8 8.88 12.22 0.26
CA ARG A 8 9.62 12.61 1.47
C ARG A 8 9.20 11.82 2.71
N VAL A 9 8.98 10.51 2.56
CA VAL A 9 8.61 9.63 3.67
C VAL A 9 9.80 8.76 4.02
N HIS A 10 10.40 9.04 5.19
CA HIS A 10 11.54 8.29 5.72
C HIS A 10 11.13 7.03 6.50
N ALA A 11 9.83 6.84 6.76
CA ALA A 11 9.31 5.70 7.51
C ALA A 11 9.56 4.39 6.74
N ARG A 12 10.10 3.38 7.44
CA ARG A 12 10.32 2.05 6.88
C ARG A 12 9.03 1.23 6.85
N ASN A 13 8.26 1.32 7.92
CA ASN A 13 6.97 0.65 8.08
C ASN A 13 5.85 1.55 7.60
N VAL A 14 5.17 1.12 6.54
CA VAL A 14 4.17 1.94 5.87
C VAL A 14 3.02 1.07 5.39
N VAL A 15 1.79 1.57 5.55
CA VAL A 15 0.66 1.13 4.74
C VAL A 15 0.40 2.18 3.67
N TYR A 16 0.18 1.74 2.43
CA TYR A 16 -0.10 2.62 1.31
C TYR A 16 -1.39 2.20 0.59
N LEU A 17 -2.09 3.20 0.07
CA LEU A 17 -3.30 3.03 -0.74
C LEU A 17 -3.03 3.57 -2.13
N VAL A 18 -3.36 2.79 -3.14
CA VAL A 18 -3.29 3.21 -4.53
C VAL A 18 -4.72 3.46 -5.01
N CYS A 19 -4.98 4.66 -5.50
CA CYS A 19 -6.25 5.01 -6.11
C CYS A 19 -6.10 5.22 -7.61
N GLY A 20 -7.15 4.84 -8.34
CA GLY A 20 -7.22 5.05 -9.78
C GLY A 20 -7.85 6.39 -10.14
N TRP A 21 -7.90 6.67 -11.44
CA TRP A 21 -8.49 7.91 -11.97
C TRP A 21 -9.98 8.08 -11.64
N SER A 22 -10.68 6.98 -11.35
CA SER A 22 -12.07 6.99 -10.88
C SER A 22 -12.24 7.44 -9.42
N GLY A 23 -11.14 7.71 -8.71
CA GLY A 23 -11.14 8.00 -7.27
C GLY A 23 -11.27 6.76 -6.38
N LYS A 24 -11.51 5.57 -6.97
CA LYS A 24 -11.63 4.32 -6.23
C LYS A 24 -10.27 3.78 -5.81
N THR A 25 -10.23 3.13 -4.65
CA THR A 25 -9.06 2.37 -4.21
C THR A 25 -8.89 1.14 -5.09
N LEU A 26 -7.75 1.06 -5.77
CA LEU A 26 -7.38 -0.11 -6.57
C LEU A 26 -6.77 -1.19 -5.67
N TYR A 27 -5.88 -0.78 -4.76
CA TYR A 27 -5.06 -1.69 -3.97
C TYR A 27 -4.64 -1.06 -2.63
N VAL A 28 -4.57 -1.87 -1.59
CA VAL A 28 -3.94 -1.53 -0.30
C VAL A 28 -2.81 -2.50 -0.05
N GLY A 29 -1.65 -1.98 0.35
CA GLY A 29 -0.49 -2.80 0.69
C GLY A 29 0.34 -2.22 1.80
N SER A 30 1.28 -3.02 2.30
CA SER A 30 2.26 -2.59 3.28
C SER A 30 3.69 -2.82 2.83
N THR A 31 4.64 -2.12 3.47
CA THR A 31 6.06 -2.36 3.31
C THR A 31 6.83 -2.08 4.60
N THR A 32 7.93 -2.81 4.79
CA THR A 32 8.95 -2.61 5.83
C THR A 32 10.29 -2.14 5.26
N VAL A 33 10.44 -2.15 3.92
CA VAL A 33 11.68 -1.80 3.21
C VAL A 33 11.72 -0.35 2.74
N GLY A 34 10.72 0.44 3.12
CA GLY A 34 10.54 1.81 2.69
C GLY A 34 9.83 1.95 1.35
N VAL A 35 9.16 3.09 1.20
CA VAL A 35 8.26 3.37 0.07
C VAL A 35 9.01 3.40 -1.25
N ARG A 36 10.14 4.11 -1.33
CA ARG A 36 10.89 4.27 -2.58
C ARG A 36 11.26 2.91 -3.19
N THR A 37 11.84 2.02 -2.39
CA THR A 37 12.21 0.65 -2.81
C THR A 37 10.98 -0.12 -3.31
N ARG A 38 9.88 -0.08 -2.55
CA ARG A 38 8.66 -0.81 -2.91
C ARG A 38 8.03 -0.28 -4.20
N PHE A 39 8.01 1.03 -4.40
CA PHE A 39 7.43 1.64 -5.59
C PHE A 39 8.30 1.45 -6.83
N SER A 40 9.64 1.47 -6.70
CA SER A 40 10.53 1.12 -7.79
C SER A 40 10.30 -0.32 -8.30
N GLN A 41 9.98 -1.27 -7.41
CA GLN A 41 9.60 -2.63 -7.82
C GLN A 41 8.32 -2.66 -8.65
N HIS A 42 7.33 -1.81 -8.33
CA HIS A 42 6.06 -1.74 -9.07
C HIS A 42 6.20 -1.03 -10.41
N LEU A 43 7.03 0.02 -10.48
CA LEU A 43 7.29 0.77 -11.72
C LEU A 43 7.94 -0.08 -12.83
N GLY A 44 8.55 -1.22 -12.48
CA GLY A 44 9.02 -2.20 -13.46
C GLY A 44 7.90 -2.88 -14.26
N SER A 45 6.63 -2.72 -13.88
CA SER A 45 5.47 -3.30 -14.55
C SER A 45 4.47 -2.22 -14.97
N LEU A 46 4.67 -1.67 -16.18
CA LEU A 46 3.84 -0.63 -16.78
C LEU A 46 2.34 -0.97 -16.78
N THR A 47 1.98 -2.21 -17.10
CA THR A 47 0.58 -2.68 -17.11
C THR A 47 -0.10 -2.58 -15.75
N LYS A 48 0.64 -2.68 -14.64
CA LYS A 48 0.08 -2.58 -13.29
C LYS A 48 -0.09 -1.14 -12.82
N THR A 49 0.72 -0.22 -13.34
CA THR A 49 0.80 1.18 -12.87
C THR A 49 0.06 2.19 -13.74
N LEU A 50 -0.38 1.81 -14.95
CA LEU A 50 -1.12 2.69 -15.87
C LEU A 50 -2.38 3.31 -15.24
N ASP A 51 -3.09 2.54 -14.43
CA ASP A 51 -4.32 3.02 -13.80
C ASP A 51 -4.08 3.80 -12.50
N TRP A 52 -2.84 3.98 -12.07
CA TRP A 52 -2.54 4.65 -10.79
C TRP A 52 -2.61 6.16 -10.98
N ALA A 53 -3.54 6.81 -10.29
CA ALA A 53 -3.66 8.26 -10.29
C ALA A 53 -2.96 8.87 -9.06
N SER A 54 -3.16 8.28 -7.89
CA SER A 54 -2.64 8.79 -6.63
C SER A 54 -2.26 7.69 -5.66
N VAL A 55 -1.30 8.00 -4.78
CA VAL A 55 -0.83 7.10 -3.73
C VAL A 55 -0.89 7.84 -2.40
N TYR A 56 -1.61 7.28 -1.44
CA TYR A 56 -1.64 7.76 -0.06
C TYR A 56 -0.73 6.90 0.80
N ILE A 57 0.02 7.54 1.70
CA ILE A 57 1.03 6.90 2.52
C ILE A 57 0.72 7.15 3.99
N ILE A 58 0.58 6.07 4.74
CA ILE A 58 0.33 6.08 6.18
C ILE A 58 1.60 5.54 6.85
N PRO A 59 2.48 6.42 7.35
CA PRO A 59 3.67 5.99 8.06
C PRO A 59 3.27 5.39 9.41
N LEU A 60 3.95 4.31 9.77
CA LEU A 60 3.85 3.68 11.08
C LEU A 60 5.16 3.88 11.84
N ARG A 61 5.13 3.61 13.14
CA ARG A 61 6.31 3.74 14.00
C ARG A 61 7.36 2.71 13.56
N ASP A 62 8.64 3.07 13.64
CA ASP A 62 9.73 2.18 13.23
C ASP A 62 9.78 0.86 14.03
N GLY A 63 9.27 0.87 15.26
CA GLY A 63 9.12 -0.32 16.11
C GLY A 63 7.86 -1.15 15.86
N THR A 64 7.01 -0.79 14.90
CA THR A 64 5.79 -1.55 14.58
C THR A 64 6.17 -2.93 14.04
N SER A 65 5.66 -3.98 14.71
CA SER A 65 5.90 -5.37 14.29
C SER A 65 5.24 -5.67 12.94
N GLU A 66 5.76 -6.65 12.20
CA GLU A 66 5.14 -7.09 10.94
C GLU A 66 3.69 -7.55 11.14
N ARG A 67 3.40 -8.25 12.25
CA ARG A 67 2.02 -8.67 12.59
C ARG A 67 1.08 -7.49 12.73
N GLU A 68 1.54 -6.41 13.38
CA GLU A 68 0.75 -5.20 13.55
C GLU A 68 0.60 -4.44 12.24
N LEU A 69 1.65 -4.35 11.42
CA LEU A 69 1.61 -3.80 10.07
C LEU A 69 0.54 -4.50 9.21
N ARG A 70 0.51 -5.84 9.22
CA ARG A 70 -0.51 -6.64 8.51
C ARG A 70 -1.91 -6.45 9.06
N ARG A 71 -2.06 -6.27 10.38
CA ARG A 71 -3.36 -5.94 10.99
C ARG A 71 -3.85 -4.57 10.55
N VAL A 72 -2.98 -3.56 10.50
CA VAL A 72 -3.32 -2.21 10.06
C VAL A 72 -3.67 -2.21 8.57
N GLU A 73 -2.85 -2.85 7.73
CA GLU A 73 -3.13 -3.09 6.31
C GLU A 73 -4.51 -3.73 6.13
N GLY A 74 -4.81 -4.77 6.91
CA GLY A 74 -6.08 -5.47 6.80
C GLY A 74 -7.30 -4.65 7.22
N ARG A 75 -7.18 -3.88 8.31
CA ARG A 75 -8.25 -2.96 8.75
C ARG A 75 -8.52 -1.86 7.72
N ILE A 76 -7.47 -1.28 7.16
CA ILE A 76 -7.58 -0.27 6.11
C ILE A 76 -8.19 -0.90 4.86
N GLY A 77 -7.69 -2.06 4.43
CA GLY A 77 -8.20 -2.80 3.27
C GLY A 77 -9.69 -3.11 3.38
N LEU A 78 -10.16 -3.53 4.57
CA LEU A 78 -11.59 -3.75 4.80
C LEU A 78 -12.40 -2.45 4.76
N ALA A 79 -11.89 -1.37 5.35
CA ALA A 79 -12.59 -0.09 5.40
C ALA A 79 -12.75 0.56 4.02
N VAL A 80 -11.75 0.40 3.13
CA VAL A 80 -11.72 1.09 1.84
C VAL A 80 -12.17 0.23 0.65
N GLY A 81 -12.32 -1.09 0.83
CA GLY A 81 -12.85 -2.01 -0.18
C GLY A 81 -12.15 -1.94 -1.55
N PRO A 82 -10.83 -2.25 -1.65
CA PRO A 82 -10.08 -2.12 -2.88
C PRO A 82 -10.56 -3.06 -3.99
N GLU A 83 -10.69 -2.55 -5.21
CA GLU A 83 -11.24 -3.30 -6.35
C GLU A 83 -10.36 -4.48 -6.81
N ARG A 84 -9.04 -4.40 -6.61
CA ARG A 84 -8.06 -5.34 -7.20
C ARG A 84 -7.31 -6.17 -6.17
N ASN A 85 -7.69 -6.14 -4.89
CA ASN A 85 -7.13 -7.09 -3.93
C ASN A 85 -7.69 -8.49 -4.22
N MET A 86 -6.93 -9.31 -4.96
CA MET A 86 -7.23 -10.74 -5.19
C MET A 86 -7.39 -11.55 -3.90
N ALA A 87 -6.96 -11.02 -2.75
CA ALA A 87 -7.29 -11.53 -1.43
C ALA A 87 -7.64 -10.37 -0.51
N LEU A 88 -8.91 -10.27 -0.11
CA LEU A 88 -9.25 -9.53 1.11
C LEU A 88 -8.51 -10.23 2.27
N PRO A 89 -7.80 -9.49 3.13
CA PRO A 89 -7.11 -10.10 4.26
C PRO A 89 -8.14 -10.79 5.16
N ARG A 90 -8.06 -12.12 5.22
CA ARG A 90 -8.86 -12.93 6.16
C ARG A 90 -8.37 -12.60 7.56
N ILE A 91 -9.14 -11.83 8.32
CA ILE A 91 -8.94 -11.73 9.76
C ILE A 91 -9.34 -13.09 10.33
N ALA A 92 -8.37 -13.97 10.56
CA ALA A 92 -8.58 -15.10 11.45
C ALA A 92 -8.76 -14.53 12.87
N VAL A 93 -10.02 -14.48 13.30
CA VAL A 93 -10.35 -14.28 14.72
C VAL A 93 -9.94 -15.56 15.42
N GLY A 94 -8.73 -15.58 15.97
CA GLY A 94 -8.29 -16.66 16.85
C GLY A 94 -8.96 -16.49 18.21
N SER A 95 -9.96 -17.32 18.45
CA SER A 95 -10.42 -17.78 19.78
C SER A 95 -9.34 -18.59 20.48
#